data_AF-A0AAR5PMZ6-F1
#
_entry.id   AF-A0AAR5PMZ6-F1
#
_cell.length_a   1.000
_cell.length_b   1.000
_cell.length_c   1.000
_cell.angle_alpha   90.00
_cell.angle_beta   90.00
_cell.angle_gamma   90.00
#
_symmetry.space_group_name_H-M   'P 1'
#
loop_
_entity.id
_entity.type
_entity.pdbx_description
1 polymer ?
#
loop_
_entity_poly.entity_id
_entity_poly.type
_entity_poly.pdbx_seq_one_letter_code
_entity_poly.pdbx_strand_id
1 'polypeptide(L)'
;MGSDGAQLAGAHEWAYRGEGNCNLVVGLQGARQILRIRKTEKPQSLLGWILVLLTDLIEWCSGKACGDEARDLAFYCQVMRPLIGAHYTSEARMVALSRPQLQLILEGVRQRRPDHRRHKTLQLGRAALFSDFAFLPPRFDHLDFIGDTFAVELKPKQGWRPPKERLALPQCLYCMHQLLKLQTGRIQGRTDYCPEELFSGDPGRMRR
;
A
#
# COMPACT_ATOMS: atom_id res chain seq x y z
N MET A 1 29.71 -7.68 -6.01
CA MET A 1 29.89 -6.46 -5.19
C MET A 1 28.71 -5.53 -5.49
N GLY A 2 27.75 -5.22 -4.63
CA GLY A 2 27.53 -5.58 -3.24
C GLY A 2 26.12 -6.15 -3.02
N SER A 3 26.04 -7.10 -2.11
CA SER A 3 24.82 -7.68 -1.57
C SER A 3 24.34 -6.82 -0.39
N ASP A 4 23.80 -5.63 -0.66
CA ASP A 4 23.13 -4.84 0.37
C ASP A 4 21.66 -5.24 0.45
N GLY A 5 21.43 -6.52 0.72
CA GLY A 5 20.14 -6.98 1.23
C GLY A 5 20.10 -6.65 2.71
N ALA A 6 19.58 -5.47 3.08
CA ALA A 6 19.31 -5.15 4.47
C ALA A 6 18.41 -6.25 5.05
N GLN A 7 19.00 -7.12 5.87
CA GLN A 7 18.26 -8.13 6.61
C GLN A 7 17.51 -7.41 7.72
N LEU A 8 16.20 -7.70 7.83
CA LEU A 8 15.39 -7.28 8.97
C LEU A 8 15.89 -8.04 10.20
N ALA A 9 16.89 -7.48 10.90
CA ALA A 9 17.46 -8.03 12.11
C ALA A 9 16.60 -7.61 13.31
N GLY A 10 15.76 -8.51 13.79
CA GLY A 10 15.02 -8.33 15.04
C GLY A 10 13.66 -9.02 15.05
N ALA A 11 13.28 -9.55 16.22
CA ALA A 11 11.92 -9.95 16.53
C ALA A 11 11.06 -8.69 16.73
N HIS A 12 10.83 -7.94 15.65
CA HIS A 12 9.88 -6.84 15.68
C HIS A 12 8.48 -7.42 15.81
N GLU A 13 7.71 -6.91 16.77
CA GLU A 13 6.28 -7.23 16.83
C GLU A 13 5.60 -6.60 15.60
N TRP A 14 5.05 -7.43 14.73
CA TRP A 14 4.43 -7.00 13.48
C TRP A 14 3.01 -6.50 13.75
N ALA A 15 2.77 -5.20 13.57
CA ALA A 15 1.44 -4.63 13.75
C ALA A 15 0.70 -4.55 12.40
N TYR A 16 -0.50 -5.12 12.31
CA TYR A 16 -1.34 -4.93 11.11
C TYR A 16 -1.71 -3.46 10.97
N ARG A 17 -1.39 -2.83 9.83
CA ARG A 17 -1.75 -1.43 9.53
C ARG A 17 -2.95 -1.34 8.59
N GLY A 18 -2.96 -2.16 7.55
CA GLY A 18 -4.03 -2.17 6.58
C GLY A 18 -3.67 -2.96 5.33
N GLU A 19 -4.63 -3.08 4.42
CA GLU A 19 -4.37 -3.74 3.15
C GLU A 19 -5.24 -3.21 2.01
N GLY A 20 -4.65 -3.19 0.82
CA GLY A 20 -5.37 -3.04 -0.44
C GLY A 20 -5.65 -4.39 -1.09
N ASN A 21 -6.01 -4.33 -2.38
CA ASN A 21 -6.10 -5.55 -3.17
C ASN A 21 -4.71 -6.15 -3.45
N CYS A 22 -3.73 -5.28 -3.75
CA CYS A 22 -2.40 -5.70 -4.23
C CYS A 22 -1.36 -5.83 -3.13
N ASN A 23 -1.52 -5.16 -1.99
CA ASN A 23 -0.51 -5.12 -0.94
C ASN A 23 -1.13 -5.23 0.45
N LEU A 24 -0.39 -5.81 1.37
CA LEU A 24 -0.62 -5.79 2.80
C LEU A 24 0.49 -4.96 3.46
N VAL A 25 0.14 -4.15 4.45
CA VAL A 25 1.08 -3.28 5.15
C VAL A 25 1.10 -3.66 6.62
N VAL A 26 2.31 -3.88 7.15
CA VAL A 26 2.57 -4.08 8.58
C VAL A 26 3.49 -3.01 9.11
N GLY A 27 3.21 -2.50 10.30
CA GLY A 27 4.10 -1.59 11.03
C GLY A 27 5.14 -2.39 11.80
N LEU A 28 6.38 -1.89 11.79
CA LEU A 28 7.45 -2.36 12.65
C LEU A 28 7.39 -1.59 13.96
N GLN A 29 6.93 -2.24 15.02
CA GLN A 29 6.86 -1.60 16.33
C GLN A 29 8.24 -1.13 16.79
N GLY A 30 8.30 0.10 17.32
CA GLY A 30 9.53 0.76 17.78
C GLY A 30 10.38 1.42 16.68
N ALA A 31 10.19 1.07 15.40
CA ALA A 31 11.03 1.60 14.31
C ALA A 31 10.42 2.78 13.53
N ARG A 32 9.15 3.15 13.79
CA ARG A 32 8.39 4.15 13.00
C ARG A 32 8.47 3.89 11.49
N GLN A 33 8.43 2.61 11.13
CA GLN A 33 8.55 2.12 9.76
C GLN A 33 7.42 1.15 9.44
N ILE A 34 7.07 1.06 8.17
CA ILE A 34 6.14 0.07 7.63
C ILE A 34 6.82 -0.81 6.60
N LEU A 35 6.38 -2.05 6.57
CA LEU A 35 6.73 -3.03 5.56
C LEU A 35 5.51 -3.27 4.67
N ARG A 36 5.68 -2.97 3.38
CA ARG A 36 4.69 -3.21 2.34
C ARG A 36 5.03 -4.51 1.61
N ILE A 37 4.12 -5.45 1.66
CA ILE A 37 4.29 -6.80 1.09
C ILE A 37 3.22 -7.04 0.02
N ARG A 38 3.65 -7.52 -1.14
CA ARG A 38 2.76 -7.82 -2.26
C ARG A 38 1.87 -9.02 -1.96
N LYS A 39 0.64 -8.96 -2.42
CA LYS A 39 -0.35 -10.05 -2.30
C LYS A 39 -0.39 -10.86 -3.58
N THR A 40 -0.54 -12.17 -3.44
CA THR A 40 -0.74 -13.11 -4.55
C THR A 40 -1.97 -13.97 -4.31
N GLU A 41 -2.53 -14.53 -5.38
CA GLU A 41 -3.66 -15.45 -5.27
C GLU A 41 -3.24 -16.71 -4.52
N LYS A 42 -4.18 -17.29 -3.75
CA LYS A 42 -3.95 -18.59 -3.15
C LYS A 42 -4.01 -19.67 -4.23
N PRO A 43 -3.07 -20.63 -4.25
CA PRO A 43 -3.20 -21.77 -5.14
C PRO A 43 -4.48 -22.53 -4.80
N GLN A 44 -5.32 -22.77 -5.82
CA GLN A 44 -6.63 -23.42 -5.66
C GLN A 44 -6.56 -24.95 -5.85
N SER A 45 -5.41 -25.48 -6.27
CA SER A 45 -5.20 -26.90 -6.52
C SER A 45 -3.82 -27.35 -6.04
N LEU A 46 -3.67 -28.66 -5.81
CA LEU A 46 -2.39 -29.30 -5.46
C LEU A 46 -1.32 -29.03 -6.52
N LEU A 47 -1.67 -29.15 -7.80
CA LEU A 47 -0.79 -28.80 -8.92
C LEU A 47 -0.40 -27.32 -8.89
N GLY A 48 -1.36 -26.42 -8.60
CA GLY A 48 -1.09 -25.00 -8.44
C GLY A 48 -0.15 -24.72 -7.27
N TRP A 49 -0.29 -25.44 -6.16
CA TRP A 49 0.60 -25.31 -5.01
C TRP A 49 2.02 -25.79 -5.32
N ILE A 50 2.16 -26.94 -5.99
CA ILE A 50 3.45 -27.46 -6.45
C ILE A 50 4.11 -26.47 -7.43
N LEU A 51 3.33 -25.91 -8.36
CA LEU A 51 3.83 -24.92 -9.32
C LEU A 51 4.31 -23.65 -8.61
N VAL A 52 3.57 -23.14 -7.61
CA VAL A 52 3.98 -22.00 -6.78
C VAL A 52 5.26 -22.33 -6.01
N LEU A 53 5.38 -23.53 -5.46
CA LEU A 53 6.59 -23.94 -4.74
C LEU A 53 7.82 -24.04 -5.65
N LEU A 54 7.67 -24.63 -6.83
CA LEU A 54 8.73 -24.74 -7.83
C LEU A 54 9.11 -23.36 -8.35
N THR A 55 8.14 -22.50 -8.66
CA THR A 55 8.40 -21.12 -9.11
C THR A 55 9.07 -20.32 -8.02
N ASP A 56 8.58 -20.32 -6.78
CA ASP A 56 9.22 -19.66 -5.65
C ASP A 56 10.67 -20.17 -5.43
N LEU A 57 10.91 -21.48 -5.55
CA LEU A 57 12.24 -22.09 -5.39
C LEU A 57 13.18 -21.65 -6.52
N ILE A 58 12.72 -21.72 -7.76
CA ILE A 58 13.44 -21.27 -8.95
C ILE A 58 13.71 -19.78 -8.85
N GLU A 59 12.74 -18.99 -8.42
CA GLU A 59 12.85 -17.54 -8.27
C GLU A 59 13.79 -17.14 -7.12
N TRP A 60 13.80 -17.90 -6.02
CA TRP A 60 14.76 -17.74 -4.94
C TRP A 60 16.19 -18.04 -5.42
N CYS A 61 16.39 -19.14 -6.15
CA CYS A 61 17.70 -19.53 -6.68
C CYS A 61 18.17 -18.64 -7.85
N SER A 62 17.24 -18.17 -8.70
CA SER A 62 17.54 -17.38 -9.91
C SER A 62 17.45 -15.86 -9.68
N GLY A 63 16.93 -15.42 -8.53
CA GLY A 63 16.70 -14.01 -8.20
C GLY A 63 15.56 -13.32 -8.98
N LYS A 64 14.73 -14.05 -9.75
CA LYS A 64 13.74 -13.48 -10.68
C LYS A 64 12.39 -13.07 -10.07
N ALA A 65 11.96 -13.62 -8.92
CA ALA A 65 10.80 -13.11 -8.12
C ALA A 65 10.87 -11.60 -7.88
N CYS A 66 12.09 -11.07 -7.92
CA CYS A 66 12.45 -9.68 -7.78
C CYS A 66 11.76 -8.75 -8.80
N GLY A 67 11.36 -9.24 -9.97
CA GLY A 67 10.98 -8.38 -11.10
C GLY A 67 9.85 -7.40 -10.81
N ASP A 68 8.75 -7.86 -10.21
CA ASP A 68 7.56 -7.02 -9.98
C ASP A 68 7.79 -5.96 -8.89
N GLU A 69 8.23 -6.38 -7.71
CA GLU A 69 8.48 -5.45 -6.60
C GLU A 69 9.66 -4.52 -6.91
N ALA A 70 10.71 -5.01 -7.58
CA ALA A 70 11.81 -4.14 -7.98
C ALA A 70 11.42 -3.15 -9.07
N ARG A 71 10.55 -3.54 -10.00
CA ARG A 71 10.00 -2.61 -10.98
C ARG A 71 9.11 -1.56 -10.31
N ASP A 72 8.21 -1.96 -9.42
CA ASP A 72 7.34 -1.03 -8.69
C ASP A 72 8.16 -0.06 -7.82
N LEU A 73 9.19 -0.56 -7.15
CA LEU A 73 10.11 0.24 -6.34
C LEU A 73 10.98 1.16 -7.21
N ALA A 74 11.49 0.68 -8.35
CA ALA A 74 12.24 1.50 -9.29
C ALA A 74 11.36 2.62 -9.87
N PHE A 75 10.13 2.31 -10.28
CA PHE A 75 9.16 3.30 -10.73
C PHE A 75 8.86 4.34 -9.64
N TYR A 76 8.66 3.89 -8.40
CA TYR A 76 8.47 4.79 -7.27
C TYR A 76 9.67 5.72 -7.07
N CYS A 77 10.89 5.17 -6.98
CA CYS A 77 12.10 5.92 -6.69
C CYS A 77 12.54 6.84 -7.82
N GLN A 78 12.39 6.42 -9.07
CA GLN A 78 12.91 7.11 -10.25
C GLN A 78 11.89 8.04 -10.92
N VAL A 79 10.58 7.78 -10.75
CA VAL A 79 9.52 8.55 -11.41
C VAL A 79 8.65 9.27 -10.39
N MET A 80 7.99 8.54 -9.48
CA MET A 80 6.98 9.14 -8.61
C MET A 80 7.57 10.06 -7.55
N ARG A 81 8.67 9.65 -6.89
CA ARG A 81 9.33 10.43 -5.84
C ARG A 81 9.88 11.77 -6.37
N PRO A 82 10.57 11.83 -7.52
CA PRO A 82 10.99 13.10 -8.11
C PRO A 82 9.83 14.01 -8.53
N LEU A 83 8.75 13.45 -9.11
CA LEU A 83 7.60 14.24 -9.56
C LEU A 83 6.80 14.84 -8.41
N ILE A 84 6.61 14.09 -7.31
CA ILE A 84 5.86 14.55 -6.13
C ILE A 84 6.75 15.41 -5.22
N GLY A 85 8.04 15.07 -5.12
CA GLY A 85 9.01 15.72 -4.25
C GLY A 85 9.38 14.87 -3.03
N ALA A 86 10.68 14.89 -2.68
CA ALA A 86 11.24 14.10 -1.59
C ALA A 86 10.70 14.49 -0.19
N HIS A 87 10.15 15.70 -0.04
CA HIS A 87 9.56 16.18 1.22
C HIS A 87 8.19 15.57 1.52
N TYR A 88 7.45 15.14 0.49
CA TYR A 88 6.10 14.58 0.60
C TYR A 88 6.07 13.06 0.40
N THR A 89 7.24 12.43 0.27
CA THR A 89 7.38 11.01 -0.03
C THR A 89 8.41 10.37 0.89
N SER A 90 8.30 9.06 1.11
CA SER A 90 9.27 8.32 1.94
C SER A 90 10.40 7.76 1.08
N GLU A 91 11.59 7.64 1.65
CA GLU A 91 12.57 6.72 1.10
C GLU A 91 12.04 5.30 1.17
N ALA A 92 12.33 4.51 0.15
CA ALA A 92 11.84 3.15 0.03
C ALA A 92 13.02 2.22 -0.19
N ARG A 93 13.14 1.21 0.67
CA ARG A 93 14.25 0.25 0.62
C ARG A 93 13.70 -1.15 0.41
N MET A 94 14.36 -1.88 -0.47
CA MET A 94 14.02 -3.28 -0.69
C MET A 94 14.62 -4.13 0.42
N VAL A 95 13.81 -5.02 1.00
CA VAL A 95 14.23 -5.97 2.03
C VAL A 95 13.82 -7.37 1.63
N ALA A 96 14.64 -8.36 2.01
CA ALA A 96 14.32 -9.77 1.79
C ALA A 96 13.55 -10.33 2.99
N LEU A 97 12.51 -11.10 2.70
CA LEU A 97 11.73 -11.86 3.69
C LEU A 97 11.91 -13.35 3.44
N SER A 98 12.31 -14.05 4.50
CA SER A 98 12.35 -15.50 4.50
C SER A 98 10.94 -16.10 4.62
N ARG A 99 10.78 -17.38 4.22
CA ARG A 99 9.52 -18.13 4.39
C ARG A 99 9.03 -18.12 5.84
N PRO A 100 9.88 -18.41 6.86
CA PRO A 100 9.44 -18.39 8.26
C PRO A 100 8.95 -17.01 8.70
N GLN A 101 9.65 -15.94 8.33
CA GLN A 101 9.22 -14.56 8.65
C GLN A 101 7.86 -14.24 8.02
N LEU A 102 7.63 -14.64 6.77
CA LEU A 102 6.36 -14.40 6.10
C LEU A 102 5.19 -15.16 6.77
N GLN A 103 5.43 -16.39 7.22
CA GLN A 103 4.46 -17.19 7.96
C GLN A 103 4.10 -16.53 9.29
N LEU A 104 5.11 -16.10 10.05
CA LEU A 104 4.91 -15.36 11.32
C LEU A 104 4.07 -14.10 11.11
N ILE A 105 4.36 -13.33 10.05
CA ILE A 105 3.57 -12.14 9.70
C ILE A 105 2.12 -12.54 9.39
N LEU A 106 1.92 -13.53 8.50
CA LEU A 106 0.58 -13.99 8.09
C LEU A 106 -0.28 -14.45 9.26
N GLU A 107 0.31 -15.21 10.19
CA GLU A 107 -0.35 -15.69 11.39
C GLU A 107 -0.68 -14.53 12.33
N GLY A 108 0.29 -13.65 12.60
CA GLY A 108 0.12 -12.52 13.50
C GLY A 108 -0.94 -11.50 13.05
N VAL A 109 -1.12 -11.32 11.73
CA VAL A 109 -2.14 -10.40 11.21
C VAL A 109 -3.49 -11.08 10.94
N ARG A 110 -3.57 -12.42 10.96
CA ARG A 110 -4.72 -13.18 10.44
C ARG A 110 -6.07 -12.70 10.97
N GLN A 111 -6.18 -12.53 12.28
CA GLN A 111 -7.42 -12.14 12.94
C GLN A 111 -7.80 -10.67 12.67
N ARG A 112 -6.81 -9.80 12.44
CA ARG A 112 -7.00 -8.37 12.18
C ARG A 112 -7.39 -8.07 10.73
N ARG A 113 -7.17 -9.01 9.81
CA ARG A 113 -7.55 -8.86 8.39
C ARG A 113 -9.06 -9.02 8.21
N PRO A 114 -9.73 -8.14 7.43
CA PRO A 114 -11.14 -8.31 7.08
C PRO A 114 -11.40 -9.61 6.29
N ASP A 115 -12.50 -10.31 6.56
CA ASP A 115 -12.80 -11.62 5.97
C ASP A 115 -12.76 -11.62 4.44
N HIS A 116 -13.40 -10.64 3.81
CA HIS A 116 -13.43 -10.49 2.35
C HIS A 116 -12.03 -10.29 1.73
N ARG A 117 -10.99 -9.98 2.52
CA ARG A 117 -9.60 -9.80 2.06
C ARG A 117 -8.73 -11.04 2.25
N ARG A 118 -9.17 -12.05 3.00
CA ARG A 118 -8.40 -13.25 3.37
C ARG A 118 -8.24 -14.26 2.22
N HIS A 119 -8.86 -14.02 1.06
CA HIS A 119 -8.75 -14.89 -0.12
C HIS A 119 -7.36 -14.86 -0.79
N LYS A 120 -6.56 -13.80 -0.57
CA LYS A 120 -5.17 -13.69 -1.07
C LYS A 120 -4.14 -13.96 0.03
N THR A 121 -3.02 -14.53 -0.38
CA THR A 121 -1.82 -14.72 0.45
C THR A 121 -0.75 -13.66 0.13
N LEU A 122 0.40 -13.71 0.81
CA LEU A 122 1.54 -12.85 0.54
C LEU A 122 2.51 -13.52 -0.42
N GLN A 123 3.10 -12.74 -1.31
CA GLN A 123 4.17 -13.19 -2.17
C GLN A 123 5.42 -13.43 -1.34
N LEU A 124 6.09 -14.56 -1.57
CA LEU A 124 7.38 -14.84 -0.95
C LEU A 124 8.48 -14.00 -1.60
N GLY A 125 9.48 -13.61 -0.81
CA GLY A 125 10.68 -12.98 -1.32
C GLY A 125 10.82 -11.55 -0.83
N ARG A 126 10.77 -10.56 -1.71
CA ARG A 126 11.12 -9.17 -1.37
C ARG A 126 9.90 -8.36 -0.96
N ALA A 127 10.14 -7.38 -0.09
CA ALA A 127 9.17 -6.38 0.34
C ALA A 127 9.81 -4.99 0.31
N ALA A 128 8.97 -3.95 0.36
CA ALA A 128 9.43 -2.58 0.40
C ALA A 128 9.20 -1.97 1.78
N LEU A 129 10.28 -1.46 2.37
CA LEU A 129 10.30 -0.77 3.65
C LEU A 129 10.14 0.73 3.43
N PHE A 130 9.21 1.35 4.13
CA PHE A 130 8.96 2.80 4.12
C PHE A 130 8.93 3.35 5.55
N SER A 131 9.03 4.66 5.68
CA SER A 131 8.69 5.37 6.91
C SER A 131 7.19 5.26 7.17
N ASP A 132 6.79 5.14 8.43
CA ASP A 132 5.39 5.11 8.83
C ASP A 132 4.84 6.53 9.00
N PHE A 133 4.06 7.01 8.02
CA PHE A 133 3.44 8.33 8.07
C PHE A 133 2.30 8.48 9.08
N ALA A 134 1.96 7.42 9.83
CA ALA A 134 1.12 7.56 11.01
C ALA A 134 1.86 8.22 12.19
N PHE A 135 3.19 8.32 12.13
CA PHE A 135 4.01 9.01 13.12
C PHE A 135 4.58 10.31 12.56
N LEU A 136 4.84 11.26 13.45
CA LEU A 136 5.59 12.46 13.11
C LEU A 136 7.03 12.08 12.71
N PRO A 137 7.60 12.75 11.69
CA PRO A 137 8.98 12.54 11.29
C PRO A 137 9.98 12.77 12.45
N PRO A 138 11.06 11.97 12.56
CA PRO A 138 12.04 12.08 13.66
C PRO A 138 12.68 13.46 13.83
N ARG A 139 12.72 14.27 12.75
CA ARG A 139 13.20 15.65 12.82
C ARG A 139 12.42 16.52 13.81
N PHE A 140 11.22 16.12 14.22
CA PHE A 140 10.42 16.84 15.20
C PHE A 140 10.53 16.29 16.62
N ASP A 141 11.37 15.27 16.86
CA ASP A 141 11.52 14.65 18.18
C ASP A 141 12.07 15.63 19.24
N HIS A 142 12.76 16.69 18.82
CA HIS A 142 13.29 17.74 19.70
C HIS A 142 12.23 18.73 20.22
N LEU A 143 11.00 18.67 19.71
CA LEU A 143 9.93 19.60 20.08
C LEU A 143 9.12 19.14 21.30
N ASP A 144 9.48 17.99 21.89
CA ASP A 144 8.86 17.43 23.10
C ASP A 144 7.33 17.51 23.10
N PHE A 145 6.70 17.10 21.99
CA PHE A 145 5.25 17.16 21.87
C PHE A 145 4.56 16.31 22.95
N ILE A 146 3.59 16.93 23.61
CA ILE A 146 2.76 16.28 24.63
C ILE A 146 1.43 15.88 24.00
N GLY A 147 1.06 14.60 24.11
CA GLY A 147 -0.23 14.08 23.70
C GLY A 147 -0.19 13.18 22.46
N ASP A 148 -1.39 12.86 21.96
CA ASP A 148 -1.57 11.90 20.87
C ASP A 148 -1.32 12.53 19.49
N THR A 149 -0.77 11.72 18.58
CA THR A 149 -0.67 12.07 17.16
C THR A 149 -1.87 11.54 16.38
N PHE A 150 -2.52 12.42 15.62
CA PHE A 150 -3.59 12.04 14.70
C PHE A 150 -3.07 12.06 13.26
N ALA A 151 -3.28 10.96 12.54
CA ALA A 151 -2.95 10.84 11.11
C ALA A 151 -4.23 10.61 10.30
N VAL A 152 -4.37 11.33 9.20
CA VAL A 152 -5.54 11.25 8.30
C VAL A 152 -5.09 10.77 6.93
N GLU A 153 -5.58 9.61 6.50
CA GLU A 153 -5.37 9.12 5.14
C GLU A 153 -6.52 9.60 4.22
N LEU A 154 -6.18 10.30 3.15
CA LEU A 154 -7.14 10.68 2.11
C LEU A 154 -6.81 9.97 0.79
N LYS A 155 -7.84 9.40 0.15
CA LYS A 155 -7.73 8.84 -1.21
C LYS A 155 -8.52 9.71 -2.20
N PRO A 156 -7.90 10.78 -2.73
CA PRO A 156 -8.65 11.90 -3.31
C PRO A 156 -9.23 11.63 -4.69
N LYS A 157 -8.77 10.57 -5.39
CA LYS A 157 -9.21 10.23 -6.76
C LYS A 157 -8.86 11.33 -7.77
N GLN A 158 -9.44 11.27 -8.96
CA GLN A 158 -9.16 12.19 -10.04
C GLN A 158 -9.98 13.47 -9.87
N GLY A 159 -9.30 14.59 -9.60
CA GLY A 159 -9.89 15.92 -9.38
C GLY A 159 -10.05 16.80 -10.62
N TRP A 160 -9.81 16.26 -11.81
CA TRP A 160 -9.83 17.02 -13.06
C TRP A 160 -10.48 16.19 -14.17
N ARG A 161 -11.01 16.87 -15.19
CA ARG A 161 -11.56 16.22 -16.39
C ARG A 161 -11.03 16.89 -17.66
N PRO A 162 -10.71 16.12 -18.72
CA PRO A 162 -10.52 16.67 -20.05
C PRO A 162 -11.71 17.53 -20.50
N PRO A 163 -11.50 18.59 -21.31
CA PRO A 163 -12.60 19.45 -21.77
C PRO A 163 -13.74 18.70 -22.47
N LYS A 164 -13.40 17.70 -23.31
CA LYS A 164 -14.40 16.85 -23.98
C LYS A 164 -15.30 16.11 -22.99
N GLU A 165 -14.72 15.58 -21.91
CA GLU A 165 -15.49 14.91 -20.86
C GLU A 165 -16.36 15.87 -20.06
N ARG A 166 -15.90 17.11 -19.82
CA ARG A 166 -16.73 18.12 -19.15
C ARG A 166 -17.97 18.51 -19.96
N LEU A 167 -17.88 18.46 -21.28
CA LEU A 167 -19.00 18.75 -22.19
C LEU A 167 -19.91 17.54 -22.37
N ALA A 168 -19.35 16.33 -22.44
CA ALA A 168 -20.11 15.11 -22.75
C ALA A 168 -20.71 14.43 -21.51
N LEU A 169 -20.11 14.60 -20.33
CA LEU A 169 -20.48 13.88 -19.12
C LEU A 169 -21.09 14.81 -18.07
N PRO A 170 -22.22 14.42 -17.46
CA PRO A 170 -22.94 15.28 -16.53
C PRO A 170 -22.17 15.53 -15.22
N GLN A 171 -21.26 14.62 -14.83
CA GLN A 171 -20.52 14.66 -13.58
C GLN A 171 -19.11 14.06 -13.74
N CYS A 172 -18.28 14.20 -12.70
CA CYS A 172 -16.97 13.56 -12.70
C CYS A 172 -17.09 12.02 -12.66
N LEU A 173 -16.04 11.34 -13.15
CA LEU A 173 -15.98 9.88 -13.21
C LEU A 173 -16.18 9.23 -11.82
N TYR A 174 -15.69 9.87 -10.76
CA TYR A 174 -15.89 9.37 -9.41
C TYR A 174 -17.37 9.35 -9.01
N CYS A 175 -18.09 10.47 -9.18
CA CYS A 175 -19.50 10.57 -8.82
C CYS A 175 -20.37 9.59 -9.63
N MET A 176 -20.12 9.46 -10.93
CA MET A 176 -20.81 8.47 -11.75
C MET A 176 -20.51 7.03 -11.30
N HIS A 177 -19.26 6.72 -10.95
CA HIS A 177 -18.91 5.39 -10.44
C HIS A 177 -19.54 5.09 -9.06
N GLN A 178 -19.86 6.10 -8.24
CA GLN A 178 -20.65 5.88 -7.02
C GLN A 178 -22.06 5.38 -7.33
N LEU A 179 -22.69 5.86 -8.41
CA LEU A 179 -24.00 5.35 -8.85
C LEU A 179 -23.92 3.88 -9.24
N LEU A 180 -22.90 3.49 -10.02
CA LEU A 180 -22.69 2.09 -10.39
C LEU A 180 -22.42 1.20 -9.17
N LYS A 181 -21.65 1.68 -8.19
CA LYS A 181 -21.42 0.95 -6.94
C LYS A 181 -22.69 0.75 -6.14
N LEU A 182 -23.57 1.74 -6.12
CA LEU A 182 -24.87 1.65 -5.47
C LEU A 182 -25.75 0.61 -6.17
N GLN A 183 -25.86 0.69 -7.51
CA GLN A 183 -26.61 -0.27 -8.32
C GLN A 183 -26.10 -1.71 -8.16
N THR A 184 -24.79 -1.89 -8.01
CA THR A 184 -24.16 -3.21 -7.82
C THR A 184 -24.10 -3.67 -6.36
N GLY A 185 -24.70 -2.93 -5.42
CA GLY A 185 -24.72 -3.27 -4.00
C GLY A 185 -23.36 -3.23 -3.30
N ARG A 186 -22.35 -2.56 -3.89
CA ARG A 186 -21.00 -2.44 -3.31
C ARG A 186 -20.91 -1.37 -2.22
N ILE A 187 -21.88 -0.47 -2.15
CA ILE A 187 -22.03 0.56 -1.13
C ILE A 187 -23.49 0.65 -0.70
N GLN A 188 -23.74 1.04 0.55
CA GLN A 188 -25.09 1.19 1.10
C GLN A 188 -25.72 2.55 0.77
N GLY A 189 -24.90 3.58 0.54
CA GLY A 189 -25.33 4.93 0.25
C GLY A 189 -24.29 5.71 -0.53
N ARG A 190 -24.73 6.80 -1.19
CA ARG A 190 -23.86 7.69 -1.96
C ARG A 190 -23.20 8.71 -1.04
N THR A 191 -21.92 8.98 -1.24
CA THR A 191 -21.19 10.07 -0.59
C THR A 191 -21.41 11.40 -1.35
N ASP A 192 -21.41 12.51 -0.62
CA ASP A 192 -21.42 13.86 -1.19
C ASP A 192 -20.02 14.36 -1.60
N TYR A 193 -18.97 13.58 -1.29
CA TYR A 193 -17.61 13.87 -1.69
C TYR A 193 -17.46 13.88 -3.22
N CYS A 194 -16.92 14.97 -3.76
CA CYS A 194 -16.54 15.10 -5.15
C CYS A 194 -15.06 15.54 -5.26
N PRO A 195 -14.20 14.79 -5.98
CA PRO A 195 -12.79 15.16 -6.17
C PRO A 195 -12.60 16.56 -6.78
N GLU A 196 -13.49 16.98 -7.68
CA GLU A 196 -13.38 18.31 -8.32
C GLU A 196 -13.68 19.46 -7.36
N GLU A 197 -14.34 19.19 -6.23
CA GLU A 197 -14.50 20.16 -5.14
C GLU A 197 -13.20 20.25 -4.32
N LEU A 198 -12.60 19.09 -3.99
CA LEU A 198 -11.33 19.03 -3.25
C LEU A 198 -10.15 19.65 -4.02
N PHE A 199 -10.10 19.49 -5.34
CA PHE A 199 -9.04 20.05 -6.19
C PHE A 199 -9.43 21.37 -6.85
N SER A 200 -10.47 22.04 -6.36
CA SER A 200 -10.98 23.29 -6.95
C SER A 200 -10.07 24.50 -6.75
N GLY A 201 -9.23 24.48 -5.69
CA GLY A 201 -8.51 25.67 -5.21
C GLY A 201 -9.38 26.68 -4.47
N ASP A 202 -10.70 26.44 -4.36
CA ASP A 202 -11.62 27.28 -3.59
C ASP A 202 -11.81 26.73 -2.17
N PRO A 203 -11.44 27.47 -1.11
CA PRO A 203 -11.53 26.97 0.27
C PRO A 203 -12.96 26.60 0.71
N GLY A 204 -13.99 27.24 0.15
CA GLY A 204 -15.38 26.94 0.47
C GLY A 204 -15.83 25.60 -0.11
N ARG A 205 -15.37 25.26 -1.31
CA ARG A 205 -15.60 23.97 -1.99
C ARG A 205 -14.76 22.85 -1.40
N MET A 206 -13.49 23.12 -1.08
CA MET A 206 -12.57 22.13 -0.50
C MET A 206 -12.99 21.64 0.89
N ARG A 207 -13.79 22.43 1.63
CA ARG A 207 -14.34 22.06 2.95
C ARG A 207 -15.57 21.17 2.90
N ARG A 208 -16.19 21.00 1.72
CA ARG A 208 -17.38 20.14 1.54
C ARG A 208 -16.99 18.68 1.40
#